data_AF-A0A1H2ZYW8-F1
#
_entry.id   AF-A0A1H2ZYW8-F1
#
_cell.length_a   1.000
_cell.length_b   1.000
_cell.length_c   1.000
_cell.angle_alpha   90.00
_cell.angle_beta   90.00
_cell.angle_gamma   90.00
#
_symmetry.space_group_name_H-M   'P 1'
#
loop_
_entity.id
_entity.type
_entity.pdbx_description
1 polymer ?
#
loop_
_entity_poly.entity_id
_entity_poly.type
_entity_poly.pdbx_seq_one_letter_code
_entity_poly.pdbx_strand_id
1 'polypeptide(L)'
;MYKRLAAGHATKFIQERPDLSVITDWLNSPRRKAALCAFHESVPSKKPGRVIERVSKNVRPAFGGVHLAQWDKVMKAVFAVRMASACETDVLAMTGDEQKAFSERSVILADLLCIARTGQSNSHINIAANISHHAISRLMERGASTPETLNADVLQILQKARSLRNMLTSGFEHNLTKLQDGTTYDMLIPHGDGALVLRTLRVNAAAKSFFPDPMPVFSIRTYLERSMLGSRDLERMAGFRISRDATVSVEDSRHILAWLQGNAEETDPRRRLVISQEPGERSPQ
;
A
#
# COMPACT_ATOMS: atom_id res chain seq x y z
N MET A 1 -14.26 -5.10 -25.41
CA MET A 1 -13.03 -5.70 -25.95
C MET A 1 -12.05 -6.10 -24.84
N TYR A 2 -11.76 -5.24 -23.86
CA TYR A 2 -10.74 -5.49 -22.82
C TYR A 2 -11.06 -6.57 -21.78
N LYS A 3 -12.35 -6.92 -21.55
CA LYS A 3 -12.74 -7.91 -20.54
C LYS A 3 -12.05 -9.28 -20.72
N ARG A 4 -11.89 -9.73 -21.97
CA ARG A 4 -11.24 -11.04 -22.27
C ARG A 4 -9.71 -11.02 -22.15
N LEU A 5 -9.09 -9.84 -22.09
CA LEU A 5 -7.63 -9.66 -22.04
C LEU A 5 -7.14 -9.09 -20.70
N ALA A 6 -8.03 -8.86 -19.75
CA ALA A 6 -7.73 -8.23 -18.47
C ALA A 6 -6.59 -8.91 -17.70
N ALA A 7 -6.63 -10.24 -17.57
CA ALA A 7 -5.56 -11.01 -16.94
C ALA A 7 -4.21 -10.84 -17.65
N GLY A 8 -4.19 -10.77 -19.00
CA GLY A 8 -2.99 -10.54 -19.78
C GLY A 8 -2.40 -9.15 -19.57
N HIS A 9 -3.25 -8.12 -19.52
CA HIS A 9 -2.83 -6.75 -19.20
C HIS A 9 -2.32 -6.64 -17.75
N ALA A 10 -2.97 -7.28 -16.79
CA ALA A 10 -2.52 -7.33 -15.40
C ALA A 10 -1.13 -7.99 -15.30
N THR A 11 -0.91 -9.11 -15.98
CA THR A 11 0.39 -9.79 -16.04
C THR A 11 1.46 -8.87 -16.62
N LYS A 12 1.19 -8.25 -17.78
CA LYS A 12 2.12 -7.31 -18.43
C LYS A 12 2.45 -6.15 -17.50
N PHE A 13 1.45 -5.56 -16.85
CA PHE A 13 1.62 -4.45 -15.93
C PHE A 13 2.55 -4.79 -14.76
N ILE A 14 2.40 -5.98 -14.16
CA ILE A 14 3.26 -6.45 -13.07
C ILE A 14 4.69 -6.71 -13.57
N GLN A 15 4.85 -7.34 -14.73
CA GLN A 15 6.16 -7.66 -15.32
C GLN A 15 6.97 -6.42 -15.70
N GLU A 16 6.31 -5.31 -16.05
CA GLU A 16 6.96 -4.02 -16.33
C GLU A 16 7.47 -3.32 -15.05
N ARG A 17 7.08 -3.77 -13.85
CA ARG A 17 7.60 -3.24 -12.59
C ARG A 17 8.92 -3.91 -12.25
N PRO A 18 9.90 -3.17 -11.69
CA PRO A 18 11.12 -3.79 -11.21
C PRO A 18 10.78 -4.81 -10.12
N ASP A 19 11.58 -5.86 -10.04
CA ASP A 19 11.50 -6.79 -8.94
C ASP A 19 11.88 -6.10 -7.62
N LEU A 20 11.30 -6.58 -6.52
CA LEU A 20 11.66 -6.15 -5.16
C LEU A 20 13.17 -6.30 -4.87
N SER A 21 13.85 -7.23 -5.56
CA SER A 21 15.31 -7.39 -5.46
C SER A 21 16.08 -6.09 -5.67
N VAL A 22 15.62 -5.20 -6.56
CA VAL A 22 16.27 -3.91 -6.82
C VAL A 22 16.34 -3.03 -5.57
N ILE A 23 15.32 -3.12 -4.69
CA ILE A 23 15.28 -2.38 -3.43
C ILE A 23 16.16 -3.07 -2.38
N THR A 24 16.11 -4.40 -2.28
CA THR A 24 16.92 -5.14 -1.31
C THR A 24 18.41 -5.08 -1.63
N ASP A 25 18.79 -5.08 -2.90
CA ASP A 25 20.17 -4.91 -3.35
C ASP A 25 20.69 -3.52 -3.00
N TRP A 26 19.85 -2.49 -3.21
CA TRP A 26 20.19 -1.12 -2.81
C TRP A 26 20.37 -0.99 -1.30
N LEU A 27 19.49 -1.62 -0.51
CA LEU A 27 19.57 -1.65 0.96
C LEU A 27 20.89 -2.23 1.48
N ASN A 28 21.44 -3.21 0.77
CA ASN A 28 22.71 -3.87 1.08
C ASN A 28 23.93 -3.18 0.45
N SER A 29 23.71 -2.17 -0.38
CA SER A 29 24.78 -1.48 -1.09
C SER A 29 25.33 -0.27 -0.30
N PRO A 30 26.55 0.19 -0.61
CA PRO A 30 27.09 1.45 -0.10
C PRO A 30 26.21 2.67 -0.41
N ARG A 31 25.34 2.60 -1.43
CA ARG A 31 24.44 3.70 -1.81
C ARG A 31 23.43 4.04 -0.72
N ARG A 32 23.01 3.06 0.09
CA ARG A 32 22.17 3.34 1.26
C ARG A 32 22.86 4.30 2.21
N LYS A 33 24.10 3.98 2.62
CA LYS A 33 24.89 4.84 3.51
C LYS A 33 25.12 6.22 2.88
N ALA A 34 25.47 6.26 1.59
CA ALA A 34 25.66 7.51 0.86
C ALA A 34 24.39 8.39 0.82
N ALA A 35 23.21 7.80 0.65
CA ALA A 35 21.94 8.53 0.71
C ALA A 35 21.67 9.14 2.10
N LEU A 36 21.99 8.41 3.17
CA LEU A 36 21.85 8.90 4.54
C LEU A 36 22.84 10.01 4.87
N CYS A 37 24.10 9.86 4.46
CA CYS A 37 25.10 10.92 4.58
C CYS A 37 24.66 12.18 3.82
N ALA A 38 24.22 12.02 2.56
CA ALA A 38 23.73 13.13 1.75
C ALA A 38 22.53 13.85 2.38
N PHE A 39 21.61 13.10 3.00
CA PHE A 39 20.49 13.67 3.75
C PHE A 39 21.00 14.44 4.98
N HIS A 40 21.78 13.78 5.84
CA HIS A 40 22.30 14.33 7.08
C HIS A 40 23.12 15.62 6.86
N GLU A 41 24.02 15.63 5.89
CA GLU A 41 24.85 16.80 5.54
C GLU A 41 24.04 17.96 4.96
N SER A 42 22.89 17.65 4.35
CA SER A 42 22.06 18.66 3.67
C SER A 42 20.96 19.21 4.57
N VAL A 43 20.57 18.49 5.62
CA VAL A 43 19.56 18.88 6.63
C VAL A 43 19.86 20.26 7.27
N PRO A 44 21.10 20.62 7.63
CA PRO A 44 21.42 21.96 8.14
C PRO A 44 21.14 23.09 7.13
N SER A 45 21.10 22.79 5.84
CA SER A 45 20.77 23.78 4.82
C SER A 45 19.33 24.25 4.95
N LYS A 46 19.08 25.55 4.77
CA LYS A 46 17.72 26.11 4.70
C LYS A 46 16.99 25.78 3.38
N LYS A 47 17.63 25.07 2.43
CA LYS A 47 17.13 24.84 1.07
C LYS A 47 16.70 23.38 0.84
N PRO A 48 15.39 23.04 0.97
CA PRO A 48 14.92 21.66 0.80
C PRO A 48 15.22 21.08 -0.58
N GLY A 49 15.21 21.91 -1.64
CA GLY A 49 15.52 21.46 -3.01
C GLY A 49 16.92 20.85 -3.16
N ARG A 50 17.92 21.33 -2.41
CA ARG A 50 19.27 20.76 -2.45
C ARG A 50 19.32 19.37 -1.83
N VAL A 51 18.52 19.15 -0.78
CA VAL A 51 18.42 17.85 -0.11
C VAL A 51 17.79 16.84 -1.06
N ILE A 52 16.69 17.22 -1.72
CA ILE A 52 16.02 16.40 -2.74
C ILE A 52 17.01 16.00 -3.83
N GLU A 53 17.75 16.96 -4.40
CA GLU A 53 18.69 16.68 -5.49
C GLU A 53 19.81 15.72 -5.07
N ARG A 54 20.43 15.94 -3.91
CA ARG A 54 21.55 15.14 -3.41
C ARG A 54 21.13 13.74 -2.99
N VAL A 55 19.99 13.61 -2.31
CA VAL A 55 19.47 12.29 -1.91
C VAL A 55 18.99 11.52 -3.15
N SER A 56 18.37 12.19 -4.13
CA SER A 56 17.90 11.55 -5.38
C SER A 56 19.02 10.83 -6.15
N LYS A 57 20.24 11.37 -6.15
CA LYS A 57 21.41 10.76 -6.81
C LYS A 57 21.77 9.39 -6.21
N ASN A 58 21.53 9.22 -4.91
CA ASN A 58 21.94 8.03 -4.17
C ASN A 58 20.83 6.98 -4.04
N VAL A 59 19.56 7.35 -4.16
CA VAL A 59 18.43 6.40 -4.06
C VAL A 59 18.06 5.76 -5.41
N ARG A 60 18.48 6.34 -6.53
CA ARG A 60 18.29 5.75 -7.87
C ARG A 60 19.27 4.59 -8.10
N PRO A 61 18.87 3.53 -8.82
CA PRO A 61 17.57 3.33 -9.49
C PRO A 61 16.48 2.69 -8.60
N ALA A 62 16.79 2.34 -7.34
CA ALA A 62 15.88 1.60 -6.47
C ALA A 62 14.57 2.33 -6.19
N PHE A 63 14.65 3.63 -5.95
CA PHE A 63 13.49 4.49 -5.80
C PHE A 63 13.39 5.50 -6.95
N GLY A 64 12.19 6.09 -7.08
CA GLY A 64 11.93 7.19 -8.00
C GLY A 64 12.59 8.51 -7.55
N GLY A 65 11.92 9.62 -7.83
CA GLY A 65 12.32 10.92 -7.30
C GLY A 65 12.15 11.01 -5.79
N VAL A 66 13.00 11.79 -5.13
CA VAL A 66 12.81 12.17 -3.73
C VAL A 66 11.86 13.37 -3.67
N HIS A 67 10.94 13.34 -2.71
CA HIS A 67 9.94 14.37 -2.48
C HIS A 67 10.06 14.90 -1.05
N LEU A 68 9.65 16.15 -0.85
CA LEU A 68 9.58 16.75 0.48
C LEU A 68 8.35 16.21 1.21
N ALA A 69 8.53 15.65 2.41
CA ALA A 69 7.41 15.32 3.28
C ALA A 69 7.13 16.48 4.25
N GLN A 70 8.17 16.96 4.94
CA GLN A 70 8.06 18.01 5.95
C GLN A 70 9.36 18.79 6.03
N TRP A 71 9.27 20.11 6.26
CA TRP A 71 10.46 20.95 6.37
C TRP A 71 10.24 22.15 7.29
N ASP A 72 10.27 21.90 8.60
CA ASP A 72 10.16 22.94 9.61
C ASP A 72 11.32 22.88 10.62
N LYS A 73 11.20 23.66 11.70
CA LYS A 73 12.22 23.75 12.75
C LYS A 73 12.30 22.50 13.62
N VAL A 74 11.21 21.75 13.74
CA VAL A 74 11.06 20.57 14.62
C VAL A 74 11.43 19.29 13.88
N MET A 75 10.99 19.16 12.63
CA MET A 75 11.24 17.99 11.80
C MET A 75 11.59 18.38 10.37
N LYS A 76 12.57 17.67 9.81
CA LYS A 76 12.85 17.65 8.38
C LYS A 76 12.71 16.23 7.87
N ALA A 77 11.92 16.03 6.83
CA ALA A 77 11.66 14.72 6.26
C ALA A 77 11.56 14.78 4.74
N VAL A 78 12.21 13.82 4.09
CA VAL A 78 12.07 13.56 2.66
C VAL A 78 11.71 12.09 2.46
N PHE A 79 10.98 11.80 1.39
CA PHE A 79 10.58 10.44 1.08
C PHE A 79 10.76 10.12 -0.39
N ALA A 80 10.93 8.85 -0.71
CA ALA A 80 10.93 8.34 -2.08
C ALA A 80 10.04 7.11 -2.13
N VAL A 81 9.35 6.91 -3.25
CA VAL A 81 8.37 5.84 -3.41
C VAL A 81 8.72 5.00 -4.63
N ARG A 82 8.45 3.70 -4.56
CA ARG A 82 8.56 2.79 -5.70
C ARG A 82 7.40 1.79 -5.71
N MET A 83 6.79 1.61 -6.89
CA MET A 83 6.02 0.41 -7.18
C MET A 83 6.97 -0.68 -7.68
N ALA A 84 7.02 -1.80 -6.97
CA ALA A 84 7.81 -2.98 -7.32
C ALA A 84 6.91 -4.21 -7.42
N SER A 85 7.35 -5.22 -8.16
CA SER A 85 6.68 -6.52 -8.20
C SER A 85 7.36 -7.49 -7.23
N ALA A 86 6.54 -8.31 -6.55
CA ALA A 86 7.02 -9.36 -5.66
C ALA A 86 5.99 -10.49 -5.60
N CYS A 87 6.44 -11.72 -5.31
CA CYS A 87 5.52 -12.75 -4.84
C CYS A 87 5.02 -12.35 -3.44
N GLU A 88 3.72 -12.49 -3.19
CA GLU A 88 3.12 -12.07 -1.92
C GLU A 88 3.75 -12.78 -0.72
N THR A 89 4.08 -14.05 -0.86
CA THR A 89 4.73 -14.89 0.16
C THR A 89 6.14 -14.43 0.53
N ASP A 90 6.81 -13.68 -0.35
CA ASP A 90 8.15 -13.14 -0.08
C ASP A 90 8.09 -11.86 0.75
N VAL A 91 6.90 -11.30 0.94
CA VAL A 91 6.68 -9.99 1.58
C VAL A 91 5.79 -10.12 2.80
N LEU A 92 4.78 -11.00 2.75
CA LEU A 92 3.70 -11.09 3.72
C LEU A 92 3.86 -12.34 4.59
N ALA A 93 3.63 -12.18 5.90
CA ALA A 93 3.66 -13.26 6.86
C ALA A 93 2.37 -14.08 6.70
N MET A 94 2.39 -15.02 5.76
CA MET A 94 1.27 -15.92 5.46
C MET A 94 1.59 -17.31 6.01
N THR A 95 0.61 -17.97 6.61
CA THR A 95 0.81 -19.35 7.12
C THR A 95 -0.26 -20.31 6.61
N GLY A 96 0.14 -21.56 6.37
CA GLY A 96 -0.77 -22.65 6.04
C GLY A 96 -1.62 -22.39 4.79
N ASP A 97 -2.94 -22.32 4.97
CA ASP A 97 -3.91 -22.16 3.87
C ASP A 97 -3.89 -20.77 3.24
N GLU A 98 -3.40 -19.74 3.95
CA GLU A 98 -3.21 -18.39 3.38
C GLU A 98 -2.19 -18.41 2.25
N GLN A 99 -1.11 -19.17 2.41
CA GLN A 99 -0.05 -19.28 1.40
C GLN A 99 -0.57 -19.91 0.10
N LYS A 100 -1.50 -20.87 0.20
CA LYS A 100 -2.16 -21.49 -0.96
C LYS A 100 -3.15 -20.55 -1.63
N ALA A 101 -3.82 -19.71 -0.85
CA ALA A 101 -4.78 -18.74 -1.37
C ALA A 101 -4.10 -17.51 -2.01
N PHE A 102 -2.88 -17.19 -1.59
CA PHE A 102 -2.21 -15.92 -1.88
C PHE A 102 -0.80 -16.11 -2.47
N SER A 103 -0.64 -17.08 -3.38
CA SER A 103 0.63 -17.38 -4.05
C SER A 103 0.87 -16.55 -5.34
N GLU A 104 0.17 -15.43 -5.51
CA GLU A 104 0.26 -14.62 -6.72
C GLU A 104 1.39 -13.56 -6.64
N ARG A 105 1.83 -13.08 -7.81
CA ARG A 105 2.63 -11.84 -7.85
C ARG A 105 1.71 -10.66 -7.59
N SER A 106 2.21 -9.70 -6.84
CA SER A 106 1.53 -8.44 -6.53
C SER A 106 2.41 -7.25 -6.88
N VAL A 107 1.79 -6.07 -6.96
CA VAL A 107 2.50 -4.80 -6.95
C VAL A 107 2.49 -4.28 -5.54
N ILE A 108 3.68 -4.01 -5.00
CA ILE A 108 3.87 -3.44 -3.66
C ILE A 108 4.24 -1.96 -3.78
N LEU A 109 3.81 -1.16 -2.82
CA LEU A 109 4.26 0.22 -2.64
C LEU A 109 5.31 0.27 -1.53
N ALA A 110 6.56 0.49 -1.93
CA ALA A 110 7.69 0.66 -1.02
C ALA A 110 8.00 2.13 -0.82
N ASP A 111 8.09 2.55 0.44
CA ASP A 111 8.47 3.89 0.85
C ASP A 111 9.85 3.87 1.49
N LEU A 112 10.74 4.76 1.06
CA LEU A 112 11.93 5.15 1.79
C LEU A 112 11.65 6.51 2.44
N LEU A 113 11.76 6.58 3.76
CA LEU A 113 11.57 7.81 4.52
C LEU A 113 12.85 8.16 5.26
N CYS A 114 13.39 9.35 5.02
CA CYS A 114 14.52 9.91 5.76
C CYS A 114 14.02 11.03 6.65
N ILE A 115 14.23 10.92 7.96
CA ILE A 115 13.76 11.88 8.96
C ILE A 115 14.94 12.41 9.76
N ALA A 116 14.95 13.71 10.00
CA ALA A 116 15.80 14.35 11.00
C ALA A 116 14.93 15.03 12.06
N ARG A 117 15.17 14.66 13.33
CA ARG A 117 14.59 15.27 14.54
C ARG A 117 15.71 15.49 15.54
N THR A 118 15.73 16.65 16.21
CA THR A 118 16.65 16.95 17.33
C THR A 118 18.12 16.56 17.07
N GLY A 119 18.62 16.80 15.85
CA GLY A 119 20.00 16.50 15.45
C GLY A 119 20.29 15.04 15.07
N GLN A 120 19.37 14.11 15.29
CA GLN A 120 19.48 12.73 14.84
C GLN A 120 18.84 12.56 13.46
N SER A 121 19.46 11.76 12.59
CA SER A 121 18.95 11.45 11.26
C SER A 121 18.81 9.94 11.10
N ASN A 122 17.59 9.49 10.81
CA ASN A 122 17.27 8.07 10.63
C ASN A 122 16.59 7.86 9.27
N SER A 123 16.60 6.61 8.82
CA SER A 123 15.78 6.19 7.67
C SER A 123 15.02 4.92 7.95
N HIS A 124 13.82 4.86 7.41
CA HIS A 124 12.96 3.69 7.49
C HIS A 124 12.52 3.31 6.09
N ILE A 125 12.53 2.00 5.80
CA ILE A 125 11.88 1.46 4.62
C ILE A 125 10.63 0.74 5.06
N ASN A 126 9.56 0.93 4.30
CA ASN A 126 8.26 0.41 4.63
C ASN A 126 7.56 -0.14 3.39
N ILE A 127 6.93 -1.30 3.52
CA ILE A 127 5.98 -1.79 2.53
C ILE A 127 4.59 -1.52 3.10
N ALA A 128 3.95 -0.48 2.60
CA ALA A 128 2.71 0.01 3.19
C ALA A 128 1.46 -0.70 2.69
N ALA A 129 1.47 -1.01 1.40
CA ALA A 129 0.32 -1.54 0.70
C ALA A 129 0.77 -2.42 -0.46
N ASN A 130 -0.08 -3.35 -0.84
CA ASN A 130 0.06 -4.09 -2.07
C ASN A 130 -1.29 -4.27 -2.77
N ILE A 131 -1.25 -4.56 -4.06
CA ILE A 131 -2.41 -4.95 -4.85
C ILE A 131 -2.07 -6.20 -5.63
N SER A 132 -2.94 -7.19 -5.53
CA SER A 132 -2.71 -8.49 -6.12
C SER A 132 -2.99 -8.51 -7.63
N HIS A 133 -2.44 -9.48 -8.35
CA HIS A 133 -2.73 -9.66 -9.79
C HIS A 133 -4.23 -9.85 -10.02
N HIS A 134 -4.89 -10.63 -9.15
CA HIS A 134 -6.33 -10.83 -9.18
C HIS A 134 -7.09 -9.50 -9.08
N ALA A 135 -6.73 -8.64 -8.12
CA ALA A 135 -7.38 -7.34 -7.96
C ALA A 135 -7.22 -6.44 -9.20
N ILE A 136 -6.02 -6.40 -9.78
CA ILE A 136 -5.76 -5.65 -11.02
C ILE A 136 -6.61 -6.20 -12.17
N SER A 137 -6.66 -7.53 -12.31
CA SER A 137 -7.48 -8.19 -13.34
C SER A 137 -8.96 -7.81 -13.18
N ARG A 138 -9.49 -7.84 -11.95
CA ARG A 138 -10.89 -7.47 -11.67
C ARG A 138 -11.21 -6.00 -11.94
N LEU A 139 -10.28 -5.08 -11.67
CA LEU A 139 -10.45 -3.67 -12.04
C LEU A 139 -10.65 -3.51 -13.54
N MET A 140 -9.86 -4.23 -14.34
CA MET A 140 -9.94 -4.18 -15.80
C MET A 140 -11.15 -4.92 -16.37
N GLU A 141 -11.47 -6.11 -15.86
CA GLU A 141 -12.63 -6.90 -16.30
C GLU A 141 -13.95 -6.14 -16.10
N ARG A 142 -14.02 -5.34 -15.04
CA ARG A 142 -15.22 -4.59 -14.66
C ARG A 142 -15.19 -3.12 -15.11
N GLY A 143 -14.16 -2.75 -15.88
CA GLY A 143 -14.07 -1.43 -16.50
C GLY A 143 -13.78 -0.28 -15.52
N ALA A 144 -13.31 -0.57 -14.31
CA ALA A 144 -12.83 0.43 -13.37
C ALA A 144 -11.47 1.01 -13.76
N SER A 145 -10.70 0.28 -14.57
CA SER A 145 -9.44 0.73 -15.16
C SER A 145 -9.32 0.27 -16.62
N THR A 146 -8.60 1.02 -17.44
CA THR A 146 -8.19 0.63 -18.79
C THR A 146 -6.68 0.39 -18.85
N PRO A 147 -6.13 -0.27 -19.90
CA PRO A 147 -4.68 -0.41 -20.04
C PRO A 147 -3.90 0.92 -19.95
N GLU A 148 -4.50 2.01 -20.42
CA GLU A 148 -3.91 3.34 -20.45
C GLU A 148 -3.92 4.01 -19.07
N THR A 149 -4.98 3.82 -18.28
CA THR A 149 -5.13 4.42 -16.94
C THR A 149 -4.53 3.57 -15.83
N LEU A 150 -4.31 2.28 -16.08
CA LEU A 150 -3.97 1.28 -15.06
C LEU A 150 -2.79 1.70 -14.15
N ASN A 151 -1.76 2.30 -14.73
CA ASN A 151 -0.61 2.76 -13.96
C ASN A 151 -0.96 3.87 -12.95
N ALA A 152 -1.78 4.84 -13.37
CA ALA A 152 -2.23 5.92 -12.50
C ALA A 152 -3.22 5.39 -11.44
N ASP A 153 -4.15 4.52 -11.85
CA ASP A 153 -5.16 3.94 -10.97
C ASP A 153 -4.52 3.09 -9.87
N VAL A 154 -3.63 2.17 -10.23
CA VAL A 154 -2.91 1.33 -9.25
C VAL A 154 -2.09 2.17 -8.28
N LEU A 155 -1.38 3.19 -8.77
CA LEU A 155 -0.63 4.09 -7.90
C LEU A 155 -1.56 4.82 -6.91
N GLN A 156 -2.70 5.34 -7.38
CA GLN A 156 -3.67 6.03 -6.53
C GLN A 156 -4.27 5.08 -5.49
N ILE A 157 -4.62 3.85 -5.88
CA ILE A 157 -5.14 2.81 -5.00
C ILE A 157 -4.14 2.49 -3.89
N LEU A 158 -2.88 2.24 -4.26
CA LEU A 158 -1.83 1.93 -3.30
C LEU A 158 -1.52 3.11 -2.37
N GLN A 159 -1.53 4.34 -2.88
CA GLN A 159 -1.36 5.54 -2.05
C GLN A 159 -2.51 5.70 -1.05
N LYS A 160 -3.75 5.45 -1.50
CA LYS A 160 -4.94 5.46 -0.64
C LYS A 160 -4.83 4.42 0.49
N ALA A 161 -4.47 3.19 0.14
CA ALA A 161 -4.24 2.09 1.07
C ALA A 161 -3.11 2.43 2.07
N ARG A 162 -1.98 2.98 1.60
CA ARG A 162 -0.88 3.46 2.45
C ARG A 162 -1.35 4.52 3.44
N SER A 163 -2.11 5.51 3.01
CA SER A 163 -2.61 6.57 3.89
C SER A 163 -3.50 6.02 5.00
N LEU A 164 -4.41 5.10 4.66
CA LEU A 164 -5.24 4.41 5.66
C LEU A 164 -4.40 3.57 6.62
N ARG A 165 -3.40 2.84 6.12
CA ARG A 165 -2.48 2.05 6.96
C ARG A 165 -1.73 2.93 7.96
N ASN A 166 -1.19 4.07 7.49
CA ASN A 166 -0.49 5.02 8.35
C ASN A 166 -1.41 5.57 9.44
N MET A 167 -2.67 5.90 9.10
CA MET A 167 -3.67 6.32 10.07
C MET A 167 -3.96 5.23 11.10
N LEU A 168 -4.18 3.99 10.66
CA LEU A 168 -4.41 2.87 11.57
C LEU A 168 -3.23 2.62 12.51
N THR A 169 -2.00 2.67 11.98
CA THR A 169 -0.76 2.49 12.76
C THR A 169 -0.66 3.56 13.86
N SER A 170 -0.87 4.83 13.51
CA SER A 170 -0.90 5.93 14.49
C SER A 170 -2.05 5.77 15.49
N GLY A 171 -3.19 5.25 15.03
CA GLY A 171 -4.31 4.89 15.89
C GLY A 171 -3.95 3.85 16.96
N PHE A 172 -3.14 2.84 16.62
CA PHE A 172 -2.63 1.88 17.60
C PHE A 172 -1.60 2.50 18.55
N GLU A 173 -0.61 3.23 18.02
CA GLU A 173 0.45 3.87 18.81
C GLU A 173 -0.09 4.83 19.88
N HIS A 174 -1.24 5.47 19.61
CA HIS A 174 -1.86 6.46 20.48
C HIS A 174 -3.16 5.99 21.14
N ASN A 175 -3.53 4.71 21.03
CA ASN A 175 -4.77 4.15 21.58
C ASN A 175 -6.05 4.91 21.15
N LEU A 176 -6.12 5.30 19.87
CA LEU A 176 -7.22 6.08 19.28
C LEU A 176 -8.25 5.22 18.51
N THR A 177 -8.06 3.90 18.48
CA THR A 177 -8.97 2.96 17.83
C THR A 177 -9.26 1.76 18.74
N LYS A 178 -10.43 1.15 18.58
CA LYS A 178 -10.78 -0.12 19.25
C LYS A 178 -10.37 -1.37 18.46
N LEU A 179 -9.87 -1.20 17.24
CA LEU A 179 -9.31 -2.31 16.48
C LEU A 179 -8.09 -2.87 17.24
N GLN A 180 -7.86 -4.17 17.11
CA GLN A 180 -6.78 -4.86 17.80
C GLN A 180 -5.58 -5.00 16.87
N ASP A 181 -4.40 -4.62 17.37
CA ASP A 181 -3.17 -4.90 16.66
C ASP A 181 -2.92 -6.42 16.68
N GLY A 182 -2.78 -7.01 15.50
CA GLY A 182 -2.49 -8.44 15.30
C GLY A 182 -3.63 -9.15 14.57
N THR A 183 -4.81 -8.54 14.57
CA THR A 183 -6.01 -9.09 13.97
C THR A 183 -6.11 -8.75 12.48
N THR A 184 -6.59 -9.73 11.70
CA THR A 184 -6.90 -9.56 10.28
C THR A 184 -8.31 -9.01 10.11
N TYR A 185 -8.40 -7.89 9.41
CA TYR A 185 -9.64 -7.20 9.09
C TYR A 185 -9.80 -7.09 7.57
N ASP A 186 -11.01 -7.34 7.09
CA ASP A 186 -11.45 -6.98 5.76
C ASP A 186 -12.23 -5.65 5.79
N MET A 187 -11.95 -4.81 4.82
CA MET A 187 -12.47 -3.45 4.68
C MET A 187 -12.87 -3.20 3.23
N LEU A 188 -13.87 -2.34 3.04
CA LEU A 188 -14.35 -1.91 1.73
C LEU A 188 -14.02 -0.44 1.51
N ILE A 189 -13.16 -0.18 0.54
CA ILE A 189 -12.74 1.17 0.18
C ILE A 189 -13.47 1.61 -1.09
N PRO A 190 -14.25 2.70 -1.07
CA PRO A 190 -14.88 3.25 -2.27
C PRO A 190 -13.88 3.56 -3.39
N HIS A 191 -14.19 3.10 -4.61
CA HIS A 191 -13.40 3.34 -5.81
C HIS A 191 -14.26 3.29 -7.08
N GLY A 192 -14.34 4.42 -7.79
CA GLY A 192 -15.34 4.60 -8.85
C GLY A 192 -16.74 4.39 -8.30
N ASP A 193 -17.56 3.64 -9.03
CA ASP A 193 -18.91 3.23 -8.60
C ASP A 193 -18.93 1.97 -7.71
N GLY A 194 -17.76 1.38 -7.43
CA GLY A 194 -17.61 0.13 -6.71
C GLY A 194 -16.74 0.24 -5.46
N ALA A 195 -16.18 -0.90 -5.03
CA ALA A 195 -15.37 -1.00 -3.84
C ALA A 195 -14.11 -1.85 -4.06
N LEU A 196 -13.01 -1.47 -3.41
CA LEU A 196 -11.84 -2.32 -3.28
C LEU A 196 -11.94 -3.09 -1.96
N VAL A 197 -11.73 -4.39 -2.02
CA VAL A 197 -11.59 -5.23 -0.83
C VAL A 197 -10.16 -5.13 -0.35
N LEU A 198 -9.99 -4.55 0.82
CA LEU A 198 -8.73 -4.36 1.51
C LEU A 198 -8.65 -5.34 2.69
N ARG A 199 -7.55 -6.06 2.82
CA ARG A 199 -7.23 -6.92 3.96
C ARG A 199 -6.02 -6.40 4.73
N THR A 200 -6.09 -6.42 6.06
CA THR A 200 -4.91 -6.18 6.90
C THR A 200 -4.08 -7.46 7.01
N LEU A 201 -2.83 -7.40 6.55
CA LEU A 201 -1.84 -8.47 6.64
C LEU A 201 -0.60 -7.95 7.39
N ARG A 202 0.39 -8.81 7.62
CA ARG A 202 1.66 -8.42 8.24
C ARG A 202 2.83 -8.66 7.30
N VAL A 203 3.88 -7.86 7.41
CA VAL A 203 5.16 -8.15 6.73
C VAL A 203 5.79 -9.42 7.32
N ASN A 204 6.35 -10.28 6.47
CA ASN A 204 7.20 -11.39 6.89
C ASN A 204 8.58 -10.88 7.34
N ALA A 205 8.63 -10.30 8.53
CA ALA A 205 9.86 -9.77 9.11
C ALA A 205 10.93 -10.85 9.32
N ALA A 206 10.52 -12.09 9.61
CA ALA A 206 11.42 -13.22 9.82
C ALA A 206 12.20 -13.64 8.56
N ALA A 207 11.60 -13.50 7.37
CA ALA A 207 12.28 -13.79 6.10
C ALA A 207 13.08 -12.60 5.54
N LYS A 208 12.78 -11.36 5.96
CA LYS A 208 13.42 -10.13 5.45
C LYS A 208 13.68 -9.14 6.58
N SER A 209 14.85 -9.26 7.21
CA SER A 209 15.36 -8.45 8.34
C SER A 209 15.49 -6.94 8.10
N PHE A 210 15.12 -6.45 6.90
CA PHE A 210 15.23 -5.04 6.53
C PHE A 210 13.98 -4.22 6.86
N PHE A 211 12.84 -4.88 7.05
CA PHE A 211 11.61 -4.21 7.45
C PHE A 211 11.51 -4.21 8.98
N PRO A 212 11.18 -3.08 9.61
CA PRO A 212 10.93 -3.07 11.04
C PRO A 212 9.79 -4.04 11.41
N ASP A 213 9.90 -4.60 12.61
CA ASP A 213 9.09 -5.68 13.19
C ASP A 213 7.56 -5.46 13.05
N PRO A 214 6.76 -6.53 12.91
CA PRO A 214 5.85 -6.71 11.79
C PRO A 214 4.87 -5.57 11.65
N MET A 215 5.05 -4.73 10.63
CA MET A 215 4.09 -3.67 10.32
C MET A 215 2.84 -4.21 9.62
N PRO A 216 1.65 -3.62 9.85
CA PRO A 216 0.47 -3.95 9.06
C PRO A 216 0.68 -3.52 7.61
N VAL A 217 0.38 -4.41 6.68
CA VAL A 217 0.30 -4.15 5.24
C VAL A 217 -1.15 -4.16 4.82
N PHE A 218 -1.52 -3.15 4.05
CA PHE A 218 -2.86 -2.98 3.53
C PHE A 218 -2.94 -3.59 2.13
N SER A 219 -3.56 -4.77 2.03
CA SER A 219 -3.55 -5.62 0.84
C SER A 219 -4.86 -5.54 0.08
N ILE A 220 -4.84 -5.01 -1.14
CA ILE A 220 -6.00 -4.96 -2.03
C ILE A 220 -6.15 -6.33 -2.69
N ARG A 221 -7.21 -7.05 -2.32
CA ARG A 221 -7.46 -8.45 -2.70
C ARG A 221 -8.36 -8.60 -3.92
N THR A 222 -9.32 -7.70 -4.09
CA THR A 222 -10.20 -7.67 -5.27
C THR A 222 -10.84 -6.30 -5.43
N TYR A 223 -11.44 -6.07 -6.58
CA TYR A 223 -12.46 -5.04 -6.78
C TYR A 223 -13.86 -5.68 -6.69
N LEU A 224 -14.91 -4.91 -6.41
CA LEU A 224 -16.33 -5.25 -6.44
C LEU A 224 -17.04 -4.13 -7.21
N GLU A 225 -17.82 -4.48 -8.23
CA GLU A 225 -18.65 -3.49 -8.93
C GLU A 225 -19.93 -3.19 -8.13
N ARG A 226 -20.61 -2.10 -8.45
CA ARG A 226 -21.76 -1.60 -7.69
C ARG A 226 -22.86 -2.64 -7.46
N SER A 227 -23.16 -3.45 -8.46
CA SER A 227 -24.17 -4.53 -8.44
C SER A 227 -23.85 -5.63 -7.43
N MET A 228 -22.58 -5.77 -7.01
CA MET A 228 -22.11 -6.78 -6.06
C MET A 228 -22.15 -6.30 -4.60
N LEU A 229 -22.50 -5.04 -4.36
CA LEU A 229 -22.50 -4.43 -3.04
C LEU A 229 -23.90 -4.48 -2.44
N GLY A 230 -24.03 -5.11 -1.27
CA GLY A 230 -25.27 -5.10 -0.51
C GLY A 230 -25.46 -3.78 0.26
N SER A 231 -26.66 -3.58 0.82
CA SER A 231 -26.95 -2.38 1.63
C SER A 231 -25.96 -2.20 2.78
N ARG A 232 -25.59 -3.29 3.45
CA ARG A 232 -24.61 -3.28 4.55
C ARG A 232 -23.21 -2.85 4.08
N ASP A 233 -22.81 -3.23 2.87
CA ASP A 233 -21.52 -2.82 2.31
C ASP A 233 -21.51 -1.33 1.99
N LEU A 234 -22.61 -0.82 1.44
CA LEU A 234 -22.79 0.61 1.17
C LEU A 234 -22.78 1.43 2.48
N GLU A 235 -23.40 0.93 3.54
CA GLU A 235 -23.37 1.55 4.88
C GLU A 235 -21.95 1.58 5.45
N ARG A 236 -21.20 0.49 5.38
CA ARG A 236 -19.78 0.43 5.82
C ARG A 236 -18.91 1.43 5.07
N MET A 237 -19.19 1.64 3.78
CA MET A 237 -18.45 2.57 2.94
C MET A 237 -18.85 4.04 3.14
N ALA A 238 -20.01 4.30 3.75
CA ALA A 238 -20.54 5.64 3.91
C ALA A 238 -19.59 6.54 4.71
N GLY A 239 -19.57 7.83 4.37
CA GLY A 239 -18.72 8.82 5.04
C GLY A 239 -17.22 8.69 4.76
N PHE A 240 -16.81 7.83 3.82
CA PHE A 240 -15.42 7.73 3.42
C PHE A 240 -14.90 9.07 2.87
N ARG A 241 -13.90 9.63 3.54
CA ARG A 241 -13.12 10.78 3.08
C ARG A 241 -11.68 10.60 3.49
N ILE A 242 -10.76 10.83 2.57
CA ILE A 242 -9.33 10.90 2.85
C ILE A 242 -8.88 12.27 2.39
N SER A 243 -8.37 13.07 3.33
CA SER A 243 -7.74 14.34 2.99
C SER A 243 -6.53 14.08 2.08
N ARG A 244 -6.42 14.88 1.03
CA ARG A 244 -5.26 14.90 0.13
C ARG A 244 -4.20 15.89 0.60
N ASP A 245 -4.47 16.64 1.66
CA ASP A 245 -3.57 17.67 2.16
C ASP A 245 -2.37 17.04 2.88
N ALA A 246 -1.22 17.70 2.75
CA ALA A 246 0.03 17.26 3.39
C ALA A 246 -0.07 17.30 4.93
N THR A 247 -0.99 18.11 5.47
CA THR A 247 -1.26 18.24 6.90
C THR A 247 -2.67 17.75 7.18
N VAL A 248 -2.79 16.51 7.67
CA VAL A 248 -4.08 15.97 8.10
C VAL A 248 -4.46 16.62 9.43
N SER A 249 -5.66 17.20 9.50
CA SER A 249 -6.15 17.79 10.74
C SER A 249 -6.43 16.71 11.79
N VAL A 250 -6.48 17.10 13.07
CA VAL A 250 -6.87 16.18 14.16
C VAL A 250 -8.30 15.66 13.95
N GLU A 251 -9.19 16.51 13.44
CA GLU A 251 -10.57 16.14 13.11
C GLU A 251 -10.62 15.08 12.01
N ASP A 252 -9.89 15.29 10.91
CA ASP A 252 -9.81 14.33 9.81
C ASP A 252 -9.22 12.99 10.28
N SER A 253 -8.21 13.04 11.14
CA SER A 253 -7.59 11.83 11.70
C SER A 253 -8.59 11.01 12.52
N ARG A 254 -9.36 11.68 13.41
CA ARG A 254 -10.42 11.03 14.20
C ARG A 254 -11.53 10.48 13.30
N HIS A 255 -11.93 11.23 12.28
CA HIS A 255 -12.94 10.79 11.33
C HIS A 255 -12.52 9.53 10.59
N ILE A 256 -11.30 9.51 10.05
CA ILE A 256 -10.77 8.36 9.30
C ILE A 256 -10.64 7.14 10.22
N LEU A 257 -10.18 7.31 11.46
CA LEU A 257 -10.09 6.21 12.43
C LEU A 257 -11.47 5.65 12.81
N ALA A 258 -12.46 6.52 13.02
CA ALA A 258 -13.83 6.10 13.26
C ALA A 258 -14.42 5.35 12.06
N TRP A 259 -14.16 5.84 10.84
CA TRP A 259 -14.55 5.15 9.61
C TRP A 259 -13.88 3.78 9.48
N LEU A 260 -12.56 3.69 9.71
CA LEU A 260 -11.83 2.42 9.69
C LEU A 260 -12.44 1.40 10.65
N GLN A 261 -12.80 1.84 11.87
CA GLN A 261 -13.40 0.97 12.88
C GLN A 261 -14.82 0.51 12.49
N GLY A 262 -15.64 1.39 11.90
CA GLY A 262 -16.98 1.03 11.43
C GLY A 262 -16.99 0.19 10.15
N ASN A 263 -15.93 0.28 9.36
CA ASN A 263 -15.78 -0.44 8.10
C ASN A 263 -15.14 -1.83 8.29
N ALA A 264 -14.27 -2.00 9.28
CA ALA A 264 -13.55 -3.24 9.53
C ALA A 264 -14.46 -4.41 9.92
N GLU A 265 -14.28 -5.54 9.25
CA GLU A 265 -14.82 -6.83 9.67
C GLU A 265 -13.69 -7.78 10.00
N GLU A 266 -13.67 -8.26 11.25
CA GLU A 266 -12.72 -9.28 11.67
C GLU A 266 -12.93 -10.54 10.84
N THR A 267 -11.84 -11.02 10.25
CA THR A 267 -11.87 -12.16 9.36
C THR A 267 -10.97 -13.24 9.92
N ASP A 268 -11.52 -14.44 10.08
CA ASP A 268 -10.69 -15.61 10.34
C ASP A 268 -9.78 -15.81 9.11
N PRO A 269 -8.44 -15.80 9.25
CA PRO A 269 -7.52 -16.01 8.14
C PRO A 269 -7.76 -17.33 7.38
N ARG A 270 -8.46 -18.30 7.98
CA ARG A 270 -8.87 -19.57 7.36
C ARG A 270 -10.16 -19.48 6.53
N ARG A 271 -10.97 -18.42 6.70
CA ARG A 271 -12.14 -18.21 5.85
C ARG A 271 -11.66 -17.79 4.46
N ARG A 272 -11.90 -18.67 3.48
CA ARG A 272 -11.84 -18.29 2.06
C ARG A 272 -12.68 -17.03 1.88
N LEU A 273 -12.18 -16.07 1.10
CA LEU A 273 -13.05 -15.09 0.45
C LEU A 273 -13.98 -15.91 -0.46
N VAL A 274 -15.12 -16.35 0.10
CA VAL A 274 -16.21 -16.93 -0.68
C VAL A 274 -16.88 -15.76 -1.38
N ILE A 275 -16.24 -15.30 -2.45
CA ILE A 275 -16.91 -14.48 -3.44
C ILE A 275 -17.83 -15.45 -4.15
N SER A 276 -19.13 -15.34 -3.90
CA SER A 276 -20.17 -16.08 -4.59
C SER A 276 -19.84 -16.07 -6.08
N GLN A 277 -19.45 -17.22 -6.63
CA GLN A 277 -19.33 -17.37 -8.06
C GLN A 277 -20.73 -17.11 -8.64
N GLU A 278 -20.83 -16.18 -9.59
CA GLU A 278 -22.06 -16.01 -10.37
C GLU A 278 -22.48 -17.38 -10.92
N PRO A 279 -23.80 -17.68 -10.97
CA PRO A 279 -24.28 -18.91 -11.57
C PRO A 279 -23.87 -18.92 -13.04
N GLY A 280 -22.99 -19.87 -13.37
CA GLY A 280 -22.49 -20.08 -14.71
C GLY A 280 -23.61 -20.19 -15.73
N GLU A 281 -23.35 -19.56 -16.87
CA GLU A 281 -24.04 -19.72 -18.14
C GLU A 281 -24.49 -21.16 -18.34
N ARG A 282 -25.81 -21.35 -18.52
CA ARG A 282 -26.37 -22.61 -18.99
C ARG A 282 -25.68 -22.98 -20.31
N SER A 283 -24.96 -24.10 -20.31
CA SER A 283 -24.55 -24.75 -21.55
C SER A 283 -25.81 -25.11 -22.36
N PRO A 284 -25.89 -24.78 -23.67
CA PRO A 284 -26.94 -25.32 -24.51
C PRO A 284 -26.69 -26.82 -24.71
N GLN A 285 -27.76 -27.59 -24.55
CA GLN A 285 -27.85 -29.01 -24.90
C GLN A 285 -27.71 -29.21 -26.40
#